data_AF-N9LC39-F1
#
_entry.id   AF-N9LC39-F1
#
_cell.length_a   1.000
_cell.length_b   1.000
_cell.length_c   1.000
_cell.angle_alpha   90.00
_cell.angle_beta   90.00
_cell.angle_gamma   90.00
#
_symmetry.space_group_name_H-M   'P 1'
#
loop_
_entity.id
_entity.type
_entity.pdbx_description
1 polymer ?
#
loop_
_entity_poly.entity_id
_entity_poly.type
_entity_poly.pdbx_seq_one_letter_code
_entity_poly.pdbx_strand_id
1 'polypeptide(L)'
;MNHNFIEYTTGGAFNLNLSRRQIESFTYFASVEQFVHIPSKSTQALIDKGLLESVPAAEAHDPHYPCLKVTAEGKLVWELLKMAGLVKELPRSVFIPAPEVDFKVELREKADV
;
A
#
# COMPACT_ATOMS: atom_id res chain seq x y z
N MET A 1 18.73 3.04 -6.76
CA MET A 1 18.01 3.88 -7.74
C MET A 1 17.11 2.98 -8.54
N ASN A 2 15.80 3.25 -8.57
CA ASN A 2 14.83 2.41 -9.26
C ASN A 2 14.92 2.65 -10.78
N HIS A 3 15.43 1.66 -11.52
CA HIS A 3 15.62 1.77 -12.97
C HIS A 3 14.32 2.08 -13.72
N ASN A 4 13.18 1.55 -13.25
CA ASN A 4 11.86 1.79 -13.85
C ASN A 4 11.45 3.26 -13.72
N PHE A 5 11.76 3.90 -12.57
CA PHE A 5 11.45 5.31 -12.37
C PHE A 5 12.36 6.22 -13.21
N ILE A 6 13.63 5.85 -13.40
CA ILE A 6 14.55 6.60 -14.26
C ILE A 6 14.03 6.57 -15.70
N GLU A 7 13.75 5.40 -16.27
CA GLU A 7 13.21 5.29 -17.62
C GLU A 7 11.90 6.07 -17.78
N TYR A 8 11.03 6.00 -16.77
CA TYR A 8 9.78 6.74 -16.70
C TYR A 8 9.93 8.27 -16.65
N THR A 9 10.95 8.78 -15.95
CA THR A 9 11.21 10.22 -15.82
C THR A 9 12.02 10.79 -16.98
N THR A 10 12.95 10.02 -17.54
CA THR A 10 13.80 10.44 -18.66
C THR A 10 13.14 10.30 -20.03
N GLY A 11 12.07 9.50 -20.16
CA GLY A 11 11.25 9.47 -21.37
C GLY A 11 10.32 10.69 -21.44
N GLY A 12 10.46 11.53 -22.48
CA GLY A 12 9.48 12.58 -22.83
C GLY A 12 8.88 13.39 -21.65
N ALA A 13 9.67 13.72 -20.63
CA ALA A 13 9.42 14.68 -19.56
C ALA A 13 8.13 14.52 -18.70
N PHE A 14 7.97 13.43 -17.93
CA PHE A 14 6.81 13.18 -17.03
C PHE A 14 5.50 12.83 -17.77
N ASN A 15 5.53 11.71 -18.51
CA ASN A 15 4.30 11.12 -19.03
C ASN A 15 3.60 10.29 -17.92
N LEU A 16 3.13 10.99 -16.87
CA LEU A 16 2.59 10.33 -15.69
C LEU A 16 1.47 9.35 -16.06
N ASN A 17 0.65 9.74 -17.05
CA ASN A 17 -0.46 8.98 -17.63
C ASN A 17 -1.12 8.06 -16.59
N LEU A 18 -1.50 8.69 -15.47
CA LEU A 18 -2.28 8.04 -14.43
C LEU A 18 -3.74 8.26 -14.79
N SER A 19 -4.44 7.17 -15.04
CA SER A 19 -5.90 7.17 -15.06
C SER A 19 -6.44 7.59 -13.69
N ARG A 20 -7.66 8.13 -13.66
CA ARG A 20 -8.34 8.48 -12.42
C ARG A 20 -8.36 7.33 -11.40
N ARG A 21 -8.59 6.10 -11.86
CA ARG A 21 -8.59 4.90 -11.00
C ARG A 21 -7.22 4.62 -10.38
N GLN A 22 -6.12 4.87 -11.12
CA GLN A 22 -4.77 4.75 -10.58
C GLN A 22 -4.48 5.84 -9.54
N ILE A 23 -4.96 7.07 -9.75
CA ILE A 23 -4.83 8.16 -8.77
C ILE A 23 -5.61 7.84 -7.49
N GLU A 24 -6.84 7.36 -7.60
CA GLU A 24 -7.66 6.94 -6.46
C GLU A 24 -7.00 5.78 -5.70
N SER A 25 -6.50 4.77 -6.42
CA SER A 25 -5.76 3.66 -5.82
C SER A 25 -4.47 4.14 -5.14
N PHE A 26 -3.72 5.05 -5.77
CA PHE A 26 -2.48 5.59 -5.22
C PHE A 26 -2.73 6.44 -3.97
N THR A 27 -3.82 7.21 -3.95
CA THR A 27 -4.28 7.98 -2.78
C THR A 27 -4.47 7.09 -1.56
N TYR A 28 -5.05 5.91 -1.78
CA TYR A 28 -5.24 4.94 -0.72
C TYR A 28 -3.90 4.47 -0.15
N PHE A 29 -2.95 4.07 -1.00
CA PHE A 29 -1.60 3.68 -0.56
C PHE A 29 -0.80 4.83 0.07
N ALA A 30 -0.95 6.07 -0.39
CA ALA A 30 -0.26 7.23 0.20
C ALA A 30 -0.79 7.59 1.60
N SER A 31 -2.01 7.15 1.94
CA SER A 31 -2.62 7.39 3.25
C SER A 31 -2.25 6.36 4.32
N VAL A 32 -1.54 5.28 3.95
CA VAL A 32 -1.17 4.16 4.82
C VAL A 32 0.33 3.84 4.65
N GLU A 33 1.05 3.53 5.73
CA GLU A 33 2.49 3.23 5.62
C GLU A 33 2.76 1.93 4.85
N GLN A 34 1.98 0.88 5.14
CA GLN A 34 2.00 -0.38 4.45
C GLN A 34 0.58 -0.92 4.29
N PHE A 35 0.31 -1.61 3.19
CA PHE A 35 -1.00 -2.20 2.95
C PHE A 35 -0.89 -3.59 2.32
N VAL A 36 -1.79 -4.50 2.69
CA VAL A 36 -1.86 -5.84 2.11
C VAL A 36 -2.10 -5.73 0.60
N HIS A 37 -1.23 -6.37 -0.17
CA HIS A 37 -1.30 -6.40 -1.62
C HIS A 37 -2.54 -7.18 -2.06
N ILE A 38 -3.53 -6.45 -2.60
CA ILE A 38 -4.64 -7.03 -3.34
C ILE A 38 -4.33 -6.85 -4.84
N PRO A 39 -4.11 -7.95 -5.59
CA PRO A 39 -3.76 -7.87 -7.00
C PRO A 39 -4.82 -7.12 -7.80
N SER A 40 -4.42 -6.02 -8.44
CA SER A 40 -5.29 -5.28 -9.36
C SER A 40 -4.47 -4.71 -10.51
N LYS A 41 -5.11 -4.50 -11.67
CA LYS A 41 -4.45 -3.86 -12.83
C LYS A 41 -3.93 -2.46 -12.50
N SER A 42 -4.63 -1.73 -11.63
CA SER A 42 -4.21 -0.40 -11.17
C SER A 42 -2.98 -0.50 -10.27
N THR A 43 -2.97 -1.45 -9.33
CA THR A 43 -1.84 -1.69 -8.43
C THR A 43 -0.59 -2.10 -9.20
N GLN A 44 -0.72 -3.04 -10.15
CA GLN A 44 0.39 -3.49 -10.99
C GLN A 44 0.98 -2.34 -11.80
N ALA A 45 0.15 -1.52 -12.44
CA ALA A 45 0.63 -0.38 -13.21
C ALA A 45 1.36 0.67 -12.34
N LEU A 46 1.00 0.81 -11.06
CA LEU A 46 1.71 1.69 -10.12
C LEU A 46 3.08 1.10 -9.71
N ILE A 47 3.18 -0.23 -9.59
CA ILE A 47 4.46 -0.94 -9.37
C ILE A 47 5.37 -0.81 -10.59
N ASP A 48 4.83 -1.03 -11.79
CA ASP A 48 5.59 -0.94 -13.06
C ASP A 48 6.14 0.48 -13.27
N LYS A 49 5.41 1.50 -12.81
CA LYS A 49 5.84 2.92 -12.79
C LYS A 49 6.80 3.26 -11.64
N GLY A 50 7.14 2.31 -10.77
CA GLY A 50 8.03 2.51 -9.63
C GLY A 50 7.45 3.37 -8.50
N LEU A 51 6.12 3.55 -8.45
CA LEU A 51 5.45 4.35 -7.41
C LEU A 51 5.11 3.54 -6.16
N LEU A 52 4.96 2.22 -6.32
CA LEU A 52 4.76 1.26 -5.25
C LEU A 52 5.84 0.18 -5.32
N GLU A 53 6.19 -0.39 -4.18
CA GLU A 53 7.09 -1.53 -4.09
C GLU A 53 6.59 -2.58 -3.11
N SER A 54 7.00 -3.83 -3.34
CA SER A 54 6.73 -4.93 -2.43
C SER A 54 7.60 -4.81 -1.18
N VAL A 55 6.98 -4.98 -0.02
CA VAL A 55 7.68 -5.04 1.25
C VAL A 55 8.14 -6.49 1.50
N PRO A 56 9.41 -6.73 1.88
CA PRO A 56 9.85 -8.05 2.31
C PRO A 56 9.00 -8.53 3.50
N ALA A 57 8.69 -9.83 3.55
CA ALA A 57 7.82 -10.39 4.61
C ALA A 57 8.34 -10.11 6.04
N ALA A 58 9.65 -9.97 6.22
CA ALA A 58 10.28 -9.64 7.51
C ALA A 58 10.02 -8.20 7.97
N GLU A 59 9.70 -7.29 7.04
CA GLU A 59 9.43 -5.87 7.30
C GLU A 59 7.94 -5.53 7.15
N ALA A 60 7.14 -6.52 6.76
CA ALA A 60 5.71 -6.37 6.50
C ALA A 60 4.94 -6.18 7.82
N HIS A 61 3.94 -5.31 7.81
CA HIS A 61 3.00 -5.17 8.93
C HIS A 61 2.26 -6.48 9.23
N ASP A 62 2.06 -7.31 8.21
CA ASP A 62 1.55 -8.66 8.35
C ASP A 62 2.50 -9.63 7.62
N PRO A 63 3.24 -10.49 8.33
CA PRO A 63 4.20 -11.41 7.71
C PRO A 63 3.52 -12.51 6.90
N HIS A 64 2.21 -12.72 7.04
CA HIS A 64 1.46 -13.74 6.30
C HIS A 64 1.00 -13.26 4.93
N TYR A 65 0.94 -11.95 4.70
CA TYR A 65 0.46 -11.39 3.45
C TYR A 65 1.52 -10.50 2.78
N PRO A 66 1.67 -10.55 1.45
CA PRO A 66 2.52 -9.60 0.75
C PRO A 66 2.00 -8.19 0.98
N CYS A 67 2.85 -7.27 1.45
CA CYS A 67 2.49 -5.87 1.63
C CYS A 67 3.12 -5.01 0.53
N LEU A 68 2.46 -3.90 0.21
CA LEU A 68 3.01 -2.83 -0.61
C LEU A 68 3.23 -1.58 0.23
N LYS A 69 4.25 -0.81 -0.14
CA LYS A 69 4.49 0.54 0.37
C LYS A 69 4.73 1.53 -0.78
N VAL A 70 4.53 2.81 -0.50
CA VAL A 70 4.86 3.90 -1.43
C VAL A 70 6.36 4.13 -1.44
N THR A 71 6.96 4.15 -2.62
CA THR A 71 8.39 4.42 -2.81
C THR A 71 8.74 5.88 -2.51
N ALA A 72 10.03 6.21 -2.39
CA ALA A 72 10.46 7.61 -2.24
C ALA A 72 10.02 8.46 -3.44
N GLU A 73 10.11 7.89 -4.64
CA GLU A 73 9.66 8.46 -5.89
C GLU A 73 8.13 8.65 -5.92
N GLY A 74 7.39 7.67 -5.42
CA GLY A 74 5.94 7.77 -5.22
C GLY A 74 5.56 8.94 -4.33
N LYS A 75 6.29 9.18 -3.24
CA LYS A 75 6.04 10.34 -2.35
C LYS A 75 6.21 11.67 -3.07
N LEU A 76 7.17 11.79 -4.00
CA LEU A 76 7.30 12.99 -4.82
C LEU A 76 6.11 13.19 -5.76
N VAL A 77 5.66 12.11 -6.41
CA VAL A 77 4.47 12.14 -7.27
C VAL A 77 3.21 12.48 -6.48
N TRP A 78 3.09 12.00 -5.25
CA TRP A 78 1.98 12.32 -4.35
C TRP A 78 1.87 13.83 -4.10
N GLU A 79 2.97 14.51 -3.81
CA GLU A 79 2.97 15.96 -3.60
C GLU A 79 2.58 16.72 -4.88
N LEU A 80 3.01 16.26 -6.06
CA LEU A 80 2.58 16.84 -7.34
C LEU A 80 1.06 16.68 -7.57
N LEU A 81 0.51 15.50 -7.26
CA LEU A 81 -0.92 15.24 -7.38
C LEU A 81 -1.74 16.13 -6.42
N LYS A 82 -1.23 16.37 -5.20
CA LYS A 82 -1.83 17.29 -4.22
C LYS A 82 -1.86 18.72 -4.74
N MET A 83 -0.72 19.21 -5.24
CA MET A 83 -0.63 20.56 -5.81
C MET A 83 -1.58 20.75 -6.99
N ALA A 84 -1.80 19.71 -7.79
CA ALA A 84 -2.73 19.73 -8.92
C ALA A 84 -4.21 19.62 -8.51
N GLY A 85 -4.53 19.40 -7.23
CA GLY A 85 -5.92 19.23 -6.76
C GLY A 85 -6.57 17.92 -7.22
N LEU A 86 -5.78 16.92 -7.62
CA LEU A 86 -6.28 15.65 -8.16
C LEU A 86 -6.55 14.59 -7.10
N VAL A 87 -6.17 14.87 -5.85
CA VAL A 87 -6.26 13.93 -4.74
C VAL A 87 -7.05 14.55 -3.60
N LYS A 88 -7.89 13.72 -2.99
CA LYS A 88 -8.64 14.07 -1.79
C LYS A 88 -7.86 13.54 -0.59
N GLU A 89 -7.50 14.42 0.34
CA GLU A 89 -6.87 13.96 1.58
C GLU A 89 -7.86 13.05 2.33
N LEU A 90 -7.43 11.80 2.51
CA LEU A 90 -8.12 10.85 3.35
C LEU A 90 -7.61 11.00 4.79
N PRO A 91 -8.47 10.83 5.80
CA PRO A 91 -7.99 10.76 7.18
C PRO A 91 -6.96 9.64 7.29
N ARG A 92 -5.87 9.89 8.04
CA ARG A 92 -4.84 8.89 8.27
C ARG A 92 -5.46 7.65 8.91
N SER A 93 -5.20 6.49 8.32
CA SER A 93 -5.59 5.23 8.95
C SER A 93 -4.82 5.06 10.25
N VAL A 94 -5.53 4.80 11.34
CA VAL A 94 -4.92 4.44 12.62
C VAL A 94 -4.96 2.92 12.70
N PHE A 95 -3.80 2.29 12.80
CA PHE A 95 -3.73 0.86 13.06
C PHE A 95 -4.22 0.59 14.47
N ILE A 96 -5.29 -0.18 14.61
CA ILE A 96 -5.78 -0.66 15.91
C ILE A 96 -5.17 -2.05 16.10
N PRO A 97 -4.31 -2.26 17.10
CA PRO A 97 -3.75 -3.58 17.37
C PRO A 97 -4.87 -4.58 17.64
N ALA A 98 -4.64 -5.85 17.28
CA ALA A 98 -5.58 -6.91 17.61
C ALA A 98 -5.80 -6.93 19.13
N PRO A 99 -7.05 -7.08 19.60
CA PRO A 99 -7.31 -7.18 21.03
C PRO A 99 -6.56 -8.40 21.59
N GLU A 100 -5.88 -8.21 22.72
CA GLU A 100 -5.31 -9.31 23.50
C GLU A 100 -6.47 -10.07 24.16
N VAL A 101 -7.07 -11.02 23.43
CA VAL A 101 -8.12 -11.87 23.98
C VAL A 101 -7.46 -13.10 24.59
N ASP A 102 -7.41 -13.15 25.92
CA ASP A 102 -6.93 -14.32 26.67
C ASP A 102 -8.06 -15.38 26.69
N PHE A 103 -8.16 -16.18 25.61
CA PHE A 103 -9.15 -17.26 25.51
C PHE A 103 -8.77 -18.40 26.47
N LYS A 104 -9.16 -18.30 27.75
CA LYS A 104 -9.20 -19.45 28.65
C LYS A 104 -10.43 -20.29 28.31
N VAL A 105 -10.29 -21.17 27.34
CA VAL A 105 -11.28 -22.23 27.10
C VAL A 105 -11.09 -23.27 28.19
N GLU A 106 -11.84 -23.18 29.26
CA GLU A 106 -12.00 -24.29 30.21
C GLU A 106 -12.77 -25.40 29.51
N LEU A 107 -12.03 -26.34 28.91
CA LEU A 107 -12.59 -27.60 28.44
C LEU A 107 -13.18 -28.31 29.66
N ARG A 108 -14.51 -28.38 29.76
CA ARG A 108 -15.17 -29.31 30.66
C ARG A 108 -14.78 -30.72 30.22
N GLU A 109 -14.01 -31.41 31.04
CA GLU A 109 -13.71 -32.82 30.87
C GLU A 109 -15.02 -33.60 30.66
N LYS A 110 -14.92 -34.58 29.75
CA LYS A 110 -15.98 -35.49 29.34
C LYS A 110 -16.81 -35.95 30.55
N ALA A 111 -18.10 -35.67 30.53
CA ALA A 111 -19.06 -36.47 31.27
C ALA A 111 -19.21 -37.79 30.52
N ASP A 112 -18.56 -38.84 31.01
CA ASP A 112 -18.83 -40.23 30.61
C ASP A 112 -20.31 -40.55 30.90
N VAL A 113 -21.08 -40.86 29.85
CA VAL A 113 -22.32 -41.65 29.91
C VAL A 113 -22.32 -42.62 28.74
#